data_AF-A0A968KJ98-F1
#
_entry.id   AF-A0A968KJ98-F1
#
_cell.length_a   1.000
_cell.length_b   1.000
_cell.length_c   1.000
_cell.angle_alpha   90.00
_cell.angle_beta   90.00
_cell.angle_gamma   90.00
#
_symmetry.space_group_name_H-M   'P 1'
#
loop_
_entity.id
_entity.type
_entity.pdbx_description
1 polymer ?
#
loop_
_entity_poly.entity_id
_entity_poly.type
_entity_poly.pdbx_seq_one_letter_code
_entity_poly.pdbx_strand_id
1 'polypeptide(L)'
;MKFLCIPCDAQMETQADGIMPEEKESIALKFKCKKCGHMMAMLTNKFETEFVNKLGVEAGGASEMAGTPFAMMGSSLAKGKEELKKAAPAEGDFEWTQEAKDRIQKVPFFVRGMAKKTVLSFAKEKGVKVIDGEL
;
A
#
# COMPACT_ATOMS: atom_id res chain seq x y z
N MET A 1 11.54 -5.63 -7.64
CA MET A 1 10.41 -5.51 -8.59
C MET A 1 10.74 -6.29 -9.85
N LYS A 2 9.76 -6.81 -10.61
CA LYS A 2 9.97 -7.55 -11.86
C LYS A 2 9.56 -6.69 -13.06
N PHE A 3 10.37 -6.67 -14.11
CA PHE A 3 10.11 -5.89 -15.34
C PHE A 3 10.00 -6.81 -16.56
N LEU A 4 9.14 -6.45 -17.51
CA LEU A 4 8.92 -7.17 -18.77
C LEU A 4 9.51 -6.37 -19.93
N CYS A 5 10.31 -7.02 -20.77
CA CYS A 5 10.77 -6.46 -22.02
C CYS A 5 9.66 -6.59 -23.08
N ILE A 6 9.02 -5.48 -23.44
CA ILE A 6 7.89 -5.45 -24.40
C ILE A 6 8.25 -6.08 -25.75
N PRO A 7 9.40 -5.76 -26.40
CA PRO A 7 9.72 -6.34 -27.71
C PRO A 7 9.93 -7.86 -27.71
N CYS A 8 10.25 -8.45 -26.56
CA CYS A 8 10.66 -9.86 -26.48
C CYS A 8 9.74 -10.73 -25.62
N ASP A 9 8.70 -10.10 -25.05
CA ASP A 9 7.78 -10.66 -24.08
C ASP A 9 8.49 -11.55 -23.05
N ALA A 10 9.54 -11.00 -22.43
CA ALA A 10 10.43 -11.74 -21.53
C ALA A 10 10.77 -10.93 -20.29
N GLN A 11 10.79 -11.60 -19.14
CA GLN A 11 11.20 -10.97 -17.88
C GLN A 11 12.66 -10.52 -17.97
N MET A 12 12.93 -9.29 -17.54
CA MET A 12 14.27 -8.70 -17.50
C MET A 12 15.04 -9.15 -16.25
N GLU A 13 16.36 -9.13 -16.36
CA GLU A 13 17.29 -9.50 -15.29
C GLU A 13 17.90 -8.28 -14.63
N THR A 14 17.86 -8.24 -13.31
CA THR A 14 18.55 -7.24 -12.50
C THR A 14 20.06 -7.43 -12.63
N GLN A 15 20.79 -6.35 -12.89
CA GLN A 15 22.25 -6.36 -12.94
C GLN A 15 22.80 -5.95 -11.57
N ALA A 16 23.75 -6.72 -11.03
CA ALA A 16 24.39 -6.45 -9.72
C ALA A 16 25.36 -5.26 -9.80
N ASP A 17 25.97 -5.02 -10.96
CA ASP A 17 27.07 -4.06 -11.18
C ASP A 17 26.62 -2.59 -11.26
N GLY A 18 25.44 -2.25 -10.75
CA GLY A 18 24.87 -0.91 -10.87
C GLY A 18 24.25 -0.34 -9.60
N ILE A 19 24.06 -1.16 -8.56
CA ILE A 19 23.18 -0.85 -7.43
C ILE A 19 23.68 0.39 -6.66
N MET A 20 24.98 0.67 -6.66
CA MET A 20 25.57 1.85 -6.02
C MET A 20 26.52 2.55 -7.02
N PRO A 21 26.18 3.72 -7.58
CA PRO A 21 27.20 4.63 -8.08
C PRO A 21 28.15 5.01 -6.92
N GLU A 22 29.44 5.19 -7.19
CA GLU A 22 30.45 5.50 -6.15
C GLU A 22 30.09 6.75 -5.32
N GLU A 23 29.25 7.63 -5.88
CA GLU A 23 28.58 8.72 -5.19
C GLU A 23 27.33 8.19 -4.47
N LYS A 24 27.48 7.95 -3.16
CA LYS A 24 26.50 7.37 -2.20
C LYS A 24 25.14 8.10 -2.06
N GLU A 25 24.74 8.94 -3.01
CA GLU A 25 23.55 9.78 -2.94
C GLU A 25 22.32 9.19 -3.68
N SER A 26 22.50 8.23 -4.59
CA SER A 26 21.40 7.61 -5.34
C SER A 26 21.65 6.12 -5.58
N ILE A 27 20.61 5.28 -5.54
CA ILE A 27 20.68 3.86 -5.92
C ILE A 27 20.25 3.73 -7.38
N ALA A 28 21.06 3.04 -8.18
CA ALA A 28 20.76 2.80 -9.59
C ALA A 28 20.45 1.31 -9.84
N LEU A 29 19.17 0.96 -9.95
CA LEU A 29 18.78 -0.42 -10.29
C LEU A 29 18.76 -0.59 -11.80
N LYS A 30 19.70 -1.37 -12.36
CA LYS A 30 19.80 -1.67 -13.78
C LYS A 30 19.11 -3.00 -14.11
N PHE A 31 18.37 -3.04 -15.22
CA PHE A 31 17.70 -4.23 -15.75
C PHE A 31 18.11 -4.45 -17.20
N LYS A 32 18.36 -5.71 -17.58
CA LYS A 32 18.74 -6.09 -18.95
C LYS A 32 17.87 -7.24 -19.45
N CYS A 33 17.40 -7.14 -20.69
CA CYS A 33 16.75 -8.26 -21.37
C CYS A 33 17.79 -9.24 -21.91
N LYS A 34 17.68 -10.54 -21.55
CA LYS A 34 18.55 -11.60 -22.07
C LYS A 34 18.43 -11.84 -23.59
N LYS A 35 17.28 -11.53 -24.19
CA LYS A 35 16.99 -11.83 -25.60
C LYS A 35 17.53 -10.76 -26.54
N CYS A 36 17.21 -9.49 -26.31
CA CYS A 36 17.58 -8.39 -27.21
C CYS A 36 18.63 -7.44 -26.64
N GLY A 37 19.05 -7.61 -25.38
CA GLY A 37 20.03 -6.74 -24.73
C GLY A 37 19.53 -5.35 -24.32
N HIS A 38 18.24 -5.02 -24.54
CA HIS A 38 17.66 -3.75 -24.10
C HIS A 38 17.85 -3.56 -22.59
N MET A 39 18.34 -2.40 -22.19
CA MET A 39 18.58 -2.01 -20.80
C MET A 39 17.72 -0.84 -20.38
N MET A 40 17.32 -0.84 -19.12
CA MET A 40 16.72 0.30 -18.45
C MET A 40 17.31 0.43 -17.05
N ALA A 41 17.36 1.65 -16.52
CA ALA A 41 17.82 1.90 -15.17
C ALA A 41 16.81 2.77 -14.43
N MET A 42 16.56 2.43 -13.17
CA MET A 42 15.83 3.26 -12.23
C MET A 42 16.85 3.97 -11.34
N LEU A 43 16.75 5.29 -11.24
CA LEU A 43 17.57 6.11 -10.35
C LEU A 43 16.68 6.63 -9.23
N THR A 44 16.95 6.23 -7.99
CA THR A 44 16.20 6.73 -6.83
C THR A 44 16.69 8.12 -6.45
N ASN A 45 15.76 8.95 -5.97
CA ASN A 45 16.13 10.24 -5.38
C ASN A 45 16.80 10.04 -4.01
N LYS A 46 17.38 11.10 -3.43
CA LYS A 46 18.13 11.04 -2.17
C LYS A 46 17.28 10.52 -0.99
N PHE A 47 16.02 10.93 -0.90
CA PHE A 47 15.10 10.51 0.17
C PHE A 47 14.72 9.02 0.07
N GLU A 48 14.45 8.52 -1.13
CA GLU A 48 14.16 7.11 -1.38
C GLU A 48 15.40 6.23 -1.15
N THR A 49 16.59 6.75 -1.48
CA THR A 49 17.87 6.07 -1.27
C THR A 49 18.18 5.87 0.22
N GLU A 50 18.00 6.92 1.03
CA GLU A 50 18.15 6.80 2.49
C GLU A 50 17.15 5.81 3.10
N PHE A 51 15.91 5.79 2.59
CA PHE A 51 14.87 4.89 3.07
C PHE A 51 15.21 3.42 2.77
N VAL A 52 15.67 3.10 1.55
CA VAL A 52 16.09 1.74 1.17
C VAL A 52 17.31 1.28 1.98
N ASN A 53 18.28 2.16 2.20
CA ASN A 53 19.46 1.85 3.03
C ASN A 53 19.08 1.56 4.49
N LYS A 54 18.14 2.32 5.07
CA LYS A 54 17.64 2.10 6.45
C LYS A 54 16.80 0.83 6.59
N LEU A 55 16.20 0.35 5.49
CA LEU A 55 15.40 -0.87 5.48
C LEU A 55 16.22 -2.16 5.29
N GLY A 56 17.54 -2.06 5.09
CA GLY A 56 18.45 -3.22 5.07
C GLY A 56 18.09 -4.26 4.00
N VAL A 57 17.46 -3.84 2.89
CA VAL A 57 17.01 -4.76 1.84
C VAL A 57 18.20 -5.14 0.97
N GLU A 58 18.88 -6.23 1.33
CA GLU A 58 19.79 -6.90 0.41
C GLU A 58 19.00 -7.44 -0.78
N ALA A 59 19.38 -7.00 -1.98
CA ALA A 59 18.75 -7.40 -3.23
C ALA A 59 19.15 -8.84 -3.59
N GLY A 60 18.50 -9.84 -3.00
CA GLY A 60 18.72 -11.23 -3.40
C GLY A 60 17.96 -12.25 -2.55
N GLY A 61 17.19 -13.12 -3.21
CA GLY A 61 16.83 -14.44 -2.67
C GLY A 61 15.54 -14.49 -1.85
N ALA A 62 14.54 -15.17 -2.39
CA ALA A 62 13.33 -15.55 -1.67
C ALA A 62 13.60 -16.80 -0.82
N SER A 63 14.00 -16.63 0.44
CA SER A 63 13.75 -17.62 1.51
C SER A 63 14.08 -16.97 2.86
N GLU A 64 13.24 -17.20 3.88
CA GLU A 64 13.32 -16.70 5.27
C GLU A 64 12.45 -15.47 5.62
N MET A 65 11.17 -15.51 5.26
CA MET A 65 10.14 -14.55 5.73
C MET A 65 9.57 -14.87 7.14
N ALA A 66 10.36 -15.38 8.08
CA ALA A 66 9.88 -15.62 9.46
C ALA A 66 10.49 -14.69 10.51
N GLY A 67 11.59 -13.98 10.20
CA GLY A 67 12.31 -13.15 11.18
C GLY A 67 12.64 -11.73 10.73
N THR A 68 12.20 -11.30 9.54
CA THR A 68 12.61 -10.00 9.00
C THR A 68 11.83 -8.84 9.61
N PRO A 69 12.43 -7.63 9.69
CA PRO A 69 11.73 -6.41 10.08
C PRO A 69 10.44 -6.15 9.29
N PHE A 70 10.39 -6.57 8.02
CA PHE A 70 9.17 -6.51 7.19
C PHE A 70 8.07 -7.45 7.67
N ALA A 71 8.39 -8.66 8.14
CA ALA A 71 7.42 -9.58 8.74
C ALA A 71 6.90 -9.05 10.09
N MET A 72 7.77 -8.43 10.89
CA MET A 72 7.37 -7.75 12.13
C MET A 72 6.51 -6.51 11.87
N MET A 73 6.82 -5.73 10.83
CA MET A 73 6.00 -4.59 10.42
C MET A 73 4.65 -5.04 9.85
N GLY A 74 4.61 -6.12 9.07
CA GLY A 74 3.37 -6.77 8.64
C GLY A 74 2.51 -7.22 9.81
N SER A 75 3.13 -7.80 10.85
CA SER A 75 2.44 -8.20 12.08
C SER A 75 1.94 -7.00 12.90
N SER A 76 2.74 -5.94 12.97
CA SER A 76 2.37 -4.69 13.67
C SER A 76 1.27 -3.93 12.92
N LEU A 77 1.30 -3.92 11.59
CA LEU A 77 0.25 -3.36 10.74
C LEU A 77 -1.03 -4.20 10.81
N ALA A 78 -0.93 -5.53 10.85
CA ALA A 78 -2.08 -6.40 11.03
C ALA A 78 -2.74 -6.19 12.39
N LYS A 79 -1.93 -6.10 13.46
CA LYS A 79 -2.41 -5.76 14.80
C LYS A 79 -2.99 -4.35 14.85
N GLY A 80 -2.33 -3.36 14.24
CA GLY A 80 -2.85 -2.01 14.10
C GLY A 80 -4.18 -1.97 13.35
N LYS A 81 -4.35 -2.76 12.29
CA LYS A 81 -5.59 -2.88 11.52
C LYS A 81 -6.72 -3.55 12.32
N GLU A 82 -6.40 -4.51 13.18
CA GLU A 82 -7.35 -5.11 14.13
C GLU A 82 -7.77 -4.12 15.22
N GLU A 83 -6.83 -3.38 15.80
CA GLU A 83 -7.13 -2.34 16.80
C GLU A 83 -7.92 -1.17 16.19
N LEU A 84 -7.58 -0.74 14.97
CA LEU A 84 -8.36 0.23 14.18
C LEU A 84 -9.77 -0.28 13.85
N LYS A 85 -9.93 -1.59 13.60
CA LYS A 85 -11.27 -2.19 13.41
C LYS A 85 -12.08 -2.20 14.70
N LYS A 86 -11.46 -2.45 15.86
CA LYS A 86 -12.13 -2.40 17.17
C LYS A 86 -12.50 -0.97 17.59
N ALA A 87 -11.70 0.02 17.19
CA ALA A 87 -11.96 1.43 17.48
C ALA A 87 -12.96 2.09 16.50
N ALA A 88 -13.20 1.48 15.34
CA ALA A 88 -14.18 1.96 14.37
C ALA A 88 -15.61 1.79 14.95
N PRO A 89 -16.48 2.81 14.82
CA PRO A 89 -17.89 2.67 15.21
C PRO A 89 -18.51 1.48 14.48
N ALA A 90 -19.05 0.52 15.23
CA ALA A 90 -19.77 -0.60 14.65
C ALA A 90 -21.10 -0.08 14.08
N GLU A 91 -21.49 -0.56 12.88
CA GLU A 91 -22.79 -0.20 12.28
C GLU A 91 -23.98 -0.49 13.21
N GLY A 92 -23.82 -1.39 14.19
CA GLY A 92 -24.86 -1.74 15.18
C GLY A 92 -25.13 -0.70 16.25
N ASP A 93 -24.29 0.32 16.40
CA ASP A 93 -24.48 1.39 17.40
C ASP A 93 -25.37 2.55 16.89
N PHE A 94 -25.73 2.54 15.60
CA PHE A 94 -26.44 3.64 14.94
C PHE A 94 -27.68 3.15 14.17
N GLU A 95 -28.78 3.88 14.31
CA GLU A 95 -30.01 3.62 13.58
C GLU A 95 -30.02 4.39 12.25
N TRP A 96 -30.11 3.67 11.14
CA TRP A 96 -30.19 4.26 9.80
C TRP A 96 -31.64 4.41 9.35
N THR A 97 -32.04 5.66 9.07
CA THR A 97 -33.31 5.98 8.41
C THR A 97 -33.37 5.41 6.99
N GLN A 98 -34.56 5.34 6.40
CA GLN A 98 -34.72 4.83 5.04
C GLN A 98 -34.07 5.78 4.02
N GLU A 99 -34.19 7.08 4.26
CA GLU A 99 -33.61 8.14 3.44
C GLU A 99 -32.08 8.04 3.38
N ALA A 100 -31.43 7.79 4.53
CA ALA A 100 -29.99 7.60 4.61
C ALA A 100 -29.52 6.36 3.85
N LYS A 101 -30.27 5.25 3.96
CA LYS A 101 -29.98 4.00 3.22
C LYS A 101 -30.06 4.23 1.72
N ASP A 102 -31.09 4.92 1.25
CA ASP A 102 -31.29 5.21 -0.17
C ASP A 102 -30.18 6.11 -0.72
N ARG A 103 -29.71 7.08 0.07
CA ARG A 103 -28.58 7.95 -0.29
C ARG A 103 -27.27 7.18 -0.40
N ILE A 104 -27.00 6.23 0.50
CA ILE A 104 -25.82 5.37 0.41
C ILE A 104 -25.88 4.40 -0.77
N GLN A 105 -27.07 3.96 -1.19
CA GLN A 105 -27.20 3.11 -2.37
C GLN A 105 -26.79 3.85 -3.67
N LYS A 106 -26.94 5.18 -3.73
CA LYS A 106 -26.48 6.00 -4.87
C LYS A 106 -24.95 6.08 -4.98
N VAL A 107 -24.23 5.84 -3.88
CA VAL A 107 -22.76 5.80 -3.88
C VAL A 107 -22.29 4.55 -4.63
N PRO A 108 -21.27 4.63 -5.50
CA PRO A 108 -20.73 3.44 -6.19
C PRO A 108 -20.24 2.36 -5.23
N PHE A 109 -20.48 1.08 -5.55
CA PHE A 109 -20.29 -0.03 -4.61
C PHE A 109 -18.88 -0.11 -4.00
N PHE A 110 -17.84 0.20 -4.76
CA PHE A 110 -16.43 0.11 -4.34
C PHE A 110 -16.05 1.18 -3.30
N VAL A 111 -16.82 2.28 -3.18
CA VAL A 111 -16.61 3.34 -2.18
C VAL A 111 -17.67 3.36 -1.08
N ARG A 112 -18.79 2.62 -1.21
CA ARG A 112 -19.86 2.57 -0.18
C ARG A 112 -19.33 2.27 1.22
N GLY A 113 -18.38 1.33 1.34
CA GLY A 113 -17.79 0.98 2.64
C GLY A 113 -16.96 2.11 3.26
N MET A 114 -16.29 2.94 2.45
CA MET A 114 -15.60 4.13 2.96
C MET A 114 -16.62 5.21 3.35
N ALA A 115 -17.61 5.47 2.51
CA ALA A 115 -18.67 6.46 2.78
C ALA A 115 -19.40 6.15 4.10
N LYS A 116 -19.81 4.90 4.33
CA LYS A 116 -20.43 4.48 5.58
C LYS A 116 -19.57 4.78 6.81
N LYS A 117 -18.28 4.46 6.75
CA LYS A 117 -17.35 4.73 7.87
C LYS A 117 -17.25 6.22 8.17
N THR A 118 -17.17 7.07 7.15
CA THR A 118 -17.12 8.52 7.32
C THR A 118 -18.38 9.04 8.01
N VAL A 119 -19.57 8.59 7.58
CA VAL A 119 -20.84 8.98 8.20
C VAL A 119 -20.93 8.49 9.65
N LEU A 120 -20.53 7.25 9.94
CA LEU A 120 -20.52 6.72 11.31
C LEU A 120 -19.54 7.48 12.22
N SER A 121 -18.36 7.84 11.73
CA SER A 121 -17.42 8.68 12.47
C SER A 121 -18.01 10.06 12.76
N PHE A 122 -18.64 10.69 11.78
CA PHE A 122 -19.30 11.98 11.94
C PHE A 122 -20.46 11.92 12.93
N ALA A 123 -21.27 10.87 12.87
CA ALA A 123 -22.37 10.63 13.81
C ALA A 123 -21.84 10.47 15.25
N LYS A 124 -20.75 9.71 15.42
CA LYS A 124 -20.05 9.52 16.71
C LYS A 124 -19.50 10.84 17.25
N GLU A 125 -18.86 11.65 16.41
CA GLU A 125 -18.32 12.96 16.78
C GLU A 125 -19.42 13.95 17.20
N LYS A 126 -20.56 13.91 16.51
CA LYS A 126 -21.73 14.73 16.87
C LYS A 126 -22.57 14.16 18.01
N GLY A 127 -22.28 12.95 18.48
CA GLY A 127 -23.06 12.27 19.51
C GLY A 127 -24.48 11.91 19.08
N VAL A 128 -24.76 11.84 17.77
CA VAL A 128 -26.08 11.47 17.24
C VAL A 128 -26.15 9.96 17.02
N LYS A 129 -27.23 9.33 17.48
CA LYS A 129 -27.45 7.88 17.34
C LYS A 129 -28.26 7.49 16.10
N VAL A 130 -28.91 8.46 15.48
CA VAL A 130 -29.75 8.27 14.28
C VAL A 130 -29.06 8.95 13.11
N ILE A 131 -28.87 8.20 12.03
CA ILE A 131 -28.30 8.68 10.76
C ILE A 131 -29.47 8.93 9.81
N ASP A 132 -29.76 10.20 9.60
CA ASP A 132 -30.78 10.69 8.67
C ASP A 132 -30.20 10.92 7.26
N GLY A 133 -31.06 11.34 6.33
CA GLY A 133 -30.65 11.62 4.95
C GLY A 133 -29.80 12.88 4.78
N GLU A 134 -29.65 13.72 5.81
CA GLU A 134 -28.90 14.98 5.77
C GLU A 134 -27.44 14.81 6.23
N LEU A 135 -27.19 13.85 7.14
CA LEU A 135 -25.85 13.40 7.52
C LEU A 135 -25.02 12.87 6.33
#